data_AF-A0A3N2RTG7-F1
#
_entry.id   AF-A0A3N2RTG7-F1
#
_cell.length_a   1.000
_cell.length_b   1.000
_cell.length_c   1.000
_cell.angle_alpha   90.00
_cell.angle_beta   90.00
_cell.angle_gamma   90.00
#
_symmetry.space_group_name_H-M   'P 1'
#
loop_
_entity.id
_entity.type
_entity.pdbx_description
1 polymer ?
#
loop_
_entity_poly.entity_id
_entity_poly.type
_entity_poly.pdbx_seq_one_letter_code
_entity_poly.pdbx_strand_id
1 'polypeptide(L)'
;MKPTYEQLEQQLAAVVAENAGLKQAAEFATAPDMWIEQADGMLDYRYVDWYVDALKAAMETPATDAYLAEVRAQGVEMLLSSLPPHYTARADIEAFAAQLRQGAKS
;
A
#
# COMPACT_ATOMS: atom_id res chain seq x y z
N MET A 1 -5.79 1.82 -20.84
CA MET A 1 -4.60 1.35 -21.62
C MET A 1 -3.84 0.41 -20.70
N LYS A 2 -3.44 -0.79 -21.16
CA LYS A 2 -2.71 -1.72 -20.29
C LYS A 2 -1.32 -1.14 -19.99
N PRO A 3 -0.83 -1.23 -18.74
CA PRO A 3 0.50 -0.75 -18.40
C PRO A 3 1.57 -1.47 -19.22
N THR A 4 2.63 -0.74 -19.57
CA THR A 4 3.80 -1.32 -20.21
C THR A 4 4.56 -2.20 -19.22
N TYR A 5 5.40 -3.10 -19.75
CA TYR A 5 6.26 -3.93 -18.91
C TYR A 5 7.16 -3.09 -18.00
N GLU A 6 7.73 -1.99 -18.51
CA GLU A 6 8.54 -1.05 -17.73
C GLU A 6 7.74 -0.38 -16.60
N GLN A 7 6.48 -0.01 -16.86
CA GLN A 7 5.60 0.55 -15.83
C GLN A 7 5.29 -0.46 -14.72
N LEU A 8 5.11 -1.74 -15.07
CA LEU A 8 4.91 -2.81 -14.10
C LEU A 8 6.17 -3.06 -13.26
N GLU A 9 7.35 -3.05 -13.87
CA GLU A 9 8.63 -3.18 -13.14
C GLU A 9 8.84 -2.02 -12.16
N GLN A 10 8.53 -0.79 -12.56
CA GLN A 10 8.62 0.38 -11.68
C GLN A 10 7.65 0.30 -10.50
N GLN A 11 6.39 -0.10 -10.73
CA GLN A 11 5.41 -0.32 -9.67
C GLN A 11 5.85 -1.42 -8.71
N LEU A 12 6.33 -2.55 -9.23
CA LEU A 12 6.83 -3.65 -8.41
C LEU A 12 8.03 -3.21 -7.56
N ALA A 13 8.99 -2.49 -8.15
CA ALA A 13 10.15 -1.98 -7.43
C ALA A 13 9.74 -1.06 -6.26
N ALA A 14 8.75 -0.19 -6.47
CA ALA A 14 8.23 0.68 -5.41
C ALA A 14 7.57 -0.11 -4.27
N VAL A 15 6.72 -1.10 -4.58
CA VAL A 15 6.09 -1.97 -3.58
C VAL A 15 7.12 -2.83 -2.85
N VAL A 16 8.16 -3.31 -3.54
CA VAL A 16 9.26 -4.06 -2.90
C VAL A 16 10.05 -3.16 -1.94
N ALA A 17 10.29 -1.90 -2.30
CA ALA A 17 10.95 -0.94 -1.42
C ALA A 17 10.14 -0.66 -0.14
N GLU A 18 8.82 -0.50 -0.26
CA GLU A 18 7.93 -0.37 0.90
C GLU A 18 7.94 -1.61 1.79
N ASN A 19 7.90 -2.81 1.19
CA ASN A 19 7.99 -4.07 1.94
C ASN A 19 9.32 -4.20 2.69
N ALA A 20 10.43 -3.72 2.12
CA ALA A 20 11.71 -3.67 2.82
C ALA A 20 11.66 -2.72 4.04
N GLY A 21 11.02 -1.56 3.89
CA GLY A 21 10.79 -0.61 4.99
C GLY A 21 9.90 -1.19 6.10
N LEU A 22 8.80 -1.87 5.74
CA LEU A 22 7.92 -2.57 6.68
C LEU A 22 8.65 -3.67 7.45
N LYS A 23 9.47 -4.47 6.75
CA LYS A 23 10.28 -5.51 7.39
C LYS A 23 11.27 -4.90 8.38
N GLN A 24 11.96 -3.84 7.98
CA GLN A 24 12.89 -3.13 8.85
C GLN A 24 12.17 -2.56 10.08
N ALA A 25 10.99 -1.97 9.92
CA ALA A 25 10.16 -1.48 11.03
C ALA A 25 9.74 -2.61 11.99
N ALA A 26 9.37 -3.79 11.47
CA ALA A 26 9.04 -4.96 12.29
C ALA A 26 10.25 -5.49 13.09
N GLU A 27 11.43 -5.52 12.47
CA GLU A 27 12.68 -5.86 13.16
C GLU A 27 12.99 -4.84 14.26
N PHE A 28 12.82 -3.54 13.99
CA PHE A 28 13.01 -2.50 15.00
C PHE A 28 12.03 -2.59 16.17
N ALA A 29 10.75 -2.87 15.92
CA ALA A 29 9.75 -3.00 16.98
C ALA A 29 10.04 -4.13 17.98
N THR A 30 10.93 -5.06 17.64
CA THR A 30 11.32 -6.20 18.47
C THR A 30 12.78 -6.17 18.92
N ALA A 31 13.50 -5.08 18.65
CA ALA A 31 14.91 -4.96 18.97
C ALA A 31 15.16 -4.97 20.49
N PRO A 32 16.17 -5.71 21.01
CA PRO A 32 16.40 -5.83 22.46
C PRO A 32 16.72 -4.52 23.17
N ASP A 33 17.32 -3.56 22.47
CA ASP A 33 17.70 -2.24 22.99
C ASP A 33 16.53 -1.24 23.10
N MET A 34 15.37 -1.59 22.53
CA MET A 34 14.09 -0.88 22.70
C MET A 34 13.44 -1.13 24.05
N TRP A 35 13.92 -2.11 24.82
CA TRP A 35 13.30 -2.52 26.06
C TRP A 35 14.28 -2.38 27.22
N ILE A 36 13.80 -1.82 28.33
CA ILE A 36 14.54 -1.80 29.60
C ILE A 36 13.87 -2.82 30.51
N GLU A 37 14.62 -3.86 30.88
CA GLU A 37 14.15 -4.84 31.87
C GLU A 37 14.19 -4.22 33.27
N GLN A 38 13.03 -4.19 33.91
CA GLN A 38 12.81 -3.74 35.28
C GLN A 38 13.18 -4.86 36.27
N ALA A 39 13.39 -4.49 37.54
CA ALA A 39 13.74 -5.45 38.59
C ALA A 39 12.65 -6.51 38.88
N ASP A 40 11.41 -6.26 38.45
CA ASP A 40 10.27 -7.17 38.54
C ASP A 40 10.08 -8.04 37.28
N GLY A 41 10.97 -7.92 36.29
CA GLY A 41 10.92 -8.65 35.03
C GLY A 41 10.00 -8.04 33.96
N MET A 42 9.40 -6.86 34.22
CA MET A 42 8.64 -6.13 33.21
C MET A 42 9.56 -5.40 32.22
N LEU A 43 9.09 -5.20 30.99
CA LEU A 43 9.81 -4.48 29.94
C LEU A 43 9.20 -3.10 29.73
N ASP A 44 9.98 -2.06 29.99
CA ASP A 44 9.60 -0.68 29.65
C ASP A 44 10.12 -0.29 28.27
N TYR A 45 9.26 0.41 27.52
CA TYR A 45 9.62 0.94 26.21
C TYR A 45 10.61 2.09 26.33
N ARG A 46 11.81 1.92 25.77
CA ARG A 46 12.79 2.98 25.62
C ARG A 46 12.43 3.81 24.39
N TYR A 47 11.86 4.98 24.64
CA TYR A 47 11.57 5.94 23.59
C TYR A 47 12.87 6.50 22.99
N VAL A 48 13.08 6.28 21.69
CA VAL A 48 14.16 6.91 20.93
C VAL A 48 13.56 7.54 19.67
N ASP A 49 13.82 8.82 19.45
CA ASP A 49 13.17 9.61 18.38
C ASP A 49 13.34 8.98 17.00
N TRP A 50 14.54 8.48 16.67
CA TRP A 50 14.81 7.87 15.37
C TRP A 50 14.03 6.57 15.13
N TYR A 51 13.70 5.81 16.19
CA TYR A 51 12.84 4.63 16.09
C TYR A 51 11.41 5.03 15.72
N VAL A 52 10.90 6.09 16.34
CA VAL A 52 9.53 6.57 16.10
C VAL A 52 9.37 7.06 14.66
N ASP A 53 10.37 7.76 14.13
CA ASP A 53 10.34 8.24 12.75
C ASP A 53 10.34 7.08 11.75
N ALA A 54 11.17 6.06 11.96
CA ALA A 54 11.21 4.86 11.12
C ALA A 54 9.89 4.08 11.15
N LEU A 55 9.31 3.89 12.34
CA LEU A 55 8.03 3.19 12.50
C LEU A 55 6.87 3.97 11.87
N LYS A 56 6.81 5.30 12.06
CA LYS A 56 5.77 6.16 11.46
C LYS A 56 5.88 6.19 9.94
N ALA A 57 7.09 6.31 9.39
CA ALA A 57 7.30 6.31 7.95
C ALA A 57 6.84 4.97 7.32
N ALA A 58 7.09 3.85 7.99
CA ALA A 58 6.65 2.54 7.51
C ALA A 58 5.13 2.31 7.61
N MET A 59 4.39 3.09 8.40
CA MET A 59 2.93 3.00 8.47
C MET A 59 2.23 3.55 7.22
N GLU A 60 2.90 4.38 6.43
CA GLU A 60 2.39 4.90 5.17
C GLU A 60 2.92 4.04 4.01
N THR A 61 2.02 3.54 3.16
CA THR A 61 2.37 2.63 2.03
C THR A 61 1.77 3.12 0.70
N PRO A 62 2.12 4.35 0.25
CA PRO A 62 1.51 4.97 -0.93
C PRO A 62 1.67 4.18 -2.24
N ALA A 63 2.77 3.45 -2.43
CA ALA A 63 2.96 2.60 -3.62
C ALA A 63 2.03 1.38 -3.57
N THR A 64 1.85 0.77 -2.40
CA THR A 64 0.87 -0.29 -2.17
C THR A 64 -0.55 0.23 -2.40
N ASP A 65 -0.90 1.42 -1.90
CA ASP A 65 -2.19 2.06 -2.13
C ASP A 65 -2.45 2.32 -3.62
N ALA A 66 -1.45 2.86 -4.33
CA ALA A 66 -1.53 3.09 -5.78
C ALA A 66 -1.69 1.78 -6.56
N TYR A 67 -0.99 0.72 -6.16
CA TYR A 67 -1.13 -0.60 -6.75
C TYR A 67 -2.54 -1.16 -6.54
N LEU A 68 -3.09 -1.07 -5.32
CA LEU A 68 -4.45 -1.52 -5.03
C LEU A 68 -5.51 -0.71 -5.80
N ALA A 69 -5.31 0.60 -5.95
CA ALA A 69 -6.14 1.46 -6.78
C ALA A 69 -6.19 0.99 -8.24
N GLU A 70 -5.04 0.64 -8.83
CA GLU A 70 -4.97 0.09 -10.18
C GLU A 70 -5.65 -1.28 -10.28
N VAL A 71 -5.44 -2.19 -9.32
CA VAL A 71 -6.12 -3.50 -9.30
C VAL A 71 -7.64 -3.35 -9.22
N ARG A 72 -8.15 -2.42 -8.39
CA ARG A 72 -9.59 -2.12 -8.32
C ARG A 72 -10.10 -1.58 -9.66
N ALA A 73 -9.38 -0.65 -10.28
CA ALA A 73 -9.74 -0.11 -11.59
C ALA A 73 -9.81 -1.21 -12.67
N GLN A 74 -8.85 -2.13 -12.68
CA GLN A 74 -8.84 -3.28 -13.59
C GLN A 74 -10.06 -4.19 -13.37
N GLY A 75 -10.46 -4.43 -12.11
CA GLY A 75 -11.68 -5.17 -11.80
C GLY A 75 -12.94 -4.52 -12.39
N VAL A 76 -13.03 -3.19 -12.33
CA VAL A 76 -14.13 -2.43 -12.93
C VAL A 76 -14.10 -2.49 -14.47
N GLU A 77 -12.92 -2.45 -15.08
CA GLU A 77 -12.76 -2.63 -16.53
C GLU A 77 -13.11 -4.04 -17.00
N MET A 78 -12.82 -5.06 -16.19
CA MET A 78 -13.25 -6.45 -16.44
C MET A 78 -14.77 -6.56 -16.39
N LEU A 79 -15.43 -5.94 -15.41
CA LEU A 79 -16.89 -5.82 -15.36
C LEU A 79 -17.41 -5.15 -16.65
N LEU A 80 -16.88 -3.99 -17.01
CA LEU A 80 -17.28 -3.26 -18.21
C LEU A 80 -17.15 -4.09 -19.50
N SER A 81 -16.10 -4.91 -19.59
CA SER A 81 -15.84 -5.80 -20.72
C SER A 81 -16.85 -6.95 -20.82
N SER A 82 -17.44 -7.37 -19.70
CA SER A 82 -18.47 -8.42 -19.65
C SER A 82 -19.89 -7.91 -19.95
N LEU A 83 -20.11 -6.59 -19.91
CA LEU A 83 -21.43 -5.99 -20.11
C LEU A 83 -21.76 -5.87 -21.61
N PRO A 84 -23.05 -5.92 -22.00
CA PRO A 84 -23.49 -5.64 -23.37
C PRO A 84 -23.09 -4.22 -23.83
N PRO A 85 -22.87 -3.98 -25.13
CA PRO A 85 -22.49 -2.66 -25.65
C PRO A 85 -23.52 -1.55 -25.35
N HIS A 86 -24.79 -1.90 -25.23
CA HIS A 86 -25.92 -0.99 -24.98
C HIS A 86 -26.28 -0.88 -23.50
N TYR A 87 -25.44 -1.38 -22.60
CA TYR A 87 -25.66 -1.21 -21.16
C TYR A 87 -25.62 0.29 -20.80
N THR A 88 -26.62 0.75 -20.06
CA THR A 88 -26.90 2.18 -19.90
C THR A 88 -25.83 2.94 -19.12
N ALA A 89 -25.17 2.29 -18.15
CA ALA A 89 -24.17 2.93 -17.29
C ALA A 89 -22.71 2.64 -17.69
N ARG A 90 -22.44 2.24 -18.94
CA ARG A 90 -21.05 1.95 -19.37
C ARG A 90 -20.09 3.12 -19.16
N ALA A 91 -20.53 4.34 -19.49
CA ALA A 91 -19.75 5.55 -19.32
C ALA A 91 -19.45 5.84 -17.84
N ASP A 92 -20.43 5.63 -16.95
CA ASP A 92 -20.25 5.82 -15.51
C ASP A 92 -19.26 4.78 -14.93
N ILE A 93 -19.35 3.53 -15.38
CA ILE A 93 -18.43 2.46 -14.98
C ILE A 93 -16.99 2.76 -15.45
N GLU A 94 -16.83 3.24 -16.69
CA GLU A 94 -15.52 3.66 -17.22
C GLU A 94 -14.95 4.84 -16.43
N ALA A 95 -15.78 5.85 -16.14
CA ALA A 95 -15.38 7.00 -15.33
C ALA A 95 -15.00 6.57 -13.91
N PHE A 96 -15.72 5.62 -13.31
CA PHE A 96 -15.40 5.09 -11.98
C PHE A 96 -14.05 4.36 -11.97
N ALA A 97 -13.74 3.55 -12.98
CA ALA A 97 -12.41 2.93 -13.11
C ALA A 97 -11.29 3.99 -13.18
N ALA A 98 -11.51 5.10 -13.90
CA ALA A 98 -10.56 6.20 -13.96
C ALA A 98 -10.38 6.92 -12.61
N GLN A 99 -11.47 7.11 -11.86
CA GLN A 99 -11.43 7.70 -10.52
C GLN A 99 -10.67 6.82 -9.52
N LEU A 100 -10.83 5.51 -9.58
CA LEU A 100 -10.11 4.58 -8.70
C LEU A 100 -8.58 4.73 -8.85
N ARG A 101 -8.07 4.90 -10.07
CA ARG A 101 -6.63 5.17 -10.32
C ARG A 101 -6.12 6.46 -9.70
N GLN A 102 -7.00 7.42 -9.46
CA GLN A 102 -6.68 8.70 -8.81
C GLN A 102 -6.79 8.60 -7.28
N GLY A 103 -7.01 7.40 -6.73
CA GLY A 103 -7.15 7.19 -5.29
C GLY A 103 -8.57 7.46 -4.77
N ALA A 104 -9.59 7.49 -5.62
CA ALA A 104 -10.97 7.54 -5.15
C ALA A 104 -11.29 6.32 -4.26
N LYS A 105 -12.08 6.53 -3.22
CA LYS A 105 -12.54 5.44 -2.36
C LYS A 105 -13.58 4.61 -3.13
N SER A 106 -13.36 3.30 -3.17
CA SER A 106 -14.30 2.29 -3.68
C SER A 106 -15.44 2.04 -2.71
#